data_AF-A0A2E2UBP2-F1
#
_entry.id   AF-A0A2E2UBP2-F1
#
_cell.length_a   1.000
_cell.length_b   1.000
_cell.length_c   1.000
_cell.angle_alpha   90.00
_cell.angle_beta   90.00
_cell.angle_gamma   90.00
#
_symmetry.space_group_name_H-M   'P 1'
#
loop_
_entity.id
_entity.type
_entity.pdbx_description
1 polymer ?
#
loop_
_entity_poly.entity_id
_entity_poly.type
_entity_poly.pdbx_seq_one_letter_code
_entity_poly.pdbx_strand_id
1 'polypeptide(L)'
;MKKWIYLGAASFLLIGCGTKTSKKKNATDVYGGRSLGVPVPLMVSQKACLSGSILNPLEIDLYRRGRERPFRTDFSSEIQAVETTEFAGSFRGRDQFSLLNSPEIENPSKIFEVCDIAGEYESNSYQDAALSILTPIKSFENRYPKLINGLSLPQIKIRVAPLLRQGDQYLINNAFYYSGTREITFLPQGYDSKEDLDLPMGGRPLWKFPMVALHEYGHHIFVELLRKYSDQKSSLPPLGLCFDNSHHYHKVQSSAQSRNVSVNLALIAVNEAFADIFAYFGEPGSRGLDGMGCMEKSRDVESRTFNNGDIKILHKEQIEIFLSSAQKEYTGCNEMTNYQDTHIIGAVLGRAIFKVFEFQRVSDQKKLEILIDWLEQFLSKVNDETDPKLVLKLAVDEFYEVAKQEVRIDPLRCIKYYSHFPGITRNGCY
;
A
#
# COMPACT_ATOMS: atom_id res chain seq x y z
N MET A 1 -46.22 -52.83 -33.38
CA MET A 1 -44.93 -53.50 -33.72
C MET A 1 -43.82 -52.69 -33.04
N LYS A 2 -43.21 -53.20 -31.96
CA LYS A 2 -41.80 -53.65 -31.87
C LYS A 2 -40.80 -52.64 -32.47
N LYS A 3 -39.66 -52.25 -31.88
CA LYS A 3 -38.97 -52.37 -30.59
C LYS A 3 -37.60 -51.65 -30.84
N TRP A 4 -37.10 -50.85 -29.88
CA TRP A 4 -35.67 -50.70 -29.46
C TRP A 4 -34.69 -50.00 -30.44
N ILE A 5 -34.06 -48.86 -30.08
CA ILE A 5 -32.80 -48.67 -29.31
C ILE A 5 -31.61 -49.44 -29.89
N TYR A 6 -30.60 -48.73 -30.43
CA TYR A 6 -29.15 -48.83 -30.15
C TYR A 6 -28.46 -47.58 -30.75
N LEU A 7 -27.88 -46.68 -29.95
CA LEU A 7 -26.46 -46.66 -29.51
C LEU A 7 -25.47 -46.52 -30.67
N GLY A 8 -25.15 -45.26 -31.00
CA GLY A 8 -24.03 -44.87 -31.86
C GLY A 8 -23.06 -44.02 -31.05
N ALA A 9 -21.92 -44.61 -30.73
CA ALA A 9 -20.90 -44.10 -29.83
C ALA A 9 -20.12 -42.89 -30.41
N ALA A 10 -19.64 -42.06 -29.49
CA ALA A 10 -18.75 -40.95 -29.71
C ALA A 10 -17.41 -41.35 -30.34
N SER A 11 -16.86 -40.49 -31.20
CA SER A 11 -15.43 -40.39 -31.50
C SER A 11 -15.12 -39.03 -32.14
N PHE A 12 -15.10 -37.98 -31.32
CA PHE A 12 -14.32 -36.78 -31.64
C PHE A 12 -12.90 -37.03 -31.13
N LEU A 13 -11.99 -37.33 -32.06
CA LEU A 13 -10.54 -37.31 -31.82
C LEU A 13 -10.12 -35.85 -31.66
N LEU A 14 -10.11 -35.36 -30.42
CA LEU A 14 -9.34 -34.17 -30.05
C LEU A 14 -7.88 -34.61 -29.88
N ILE A 15 -7.05 -34.23 -30.86
CA ILE A 15 -5.59 -34.25 -30.72
C ILE A 15 -5.24 -33.11 -29.77
N GLY A 16 -5.22 -33.43 -28.47
CA GLY A 16 -4.68 -32.57 -27.44
C GLY A 16 -3.16 -32.72 -27.38
N CYS A 17 -2.44 -31.86 -28.09
CA CYS A 17 -1.07 -31.50 -27.69
C CYS A 17 -1.16 -30.56 -26.48
N GLY A 18 -1.61 -31.08 -25.34
CA GLY A 18 -1.41 -30.44 -24.06
C GLY A 18 0.04 -30.61 -23.67
N THR A 19 0.80 -29.53 -23.64
CA THR A 19 2.12 -29.50 -23.02
C THR A 19 1.99 -30.08 -21.61
N LYS A 20 2.81 -31.10 -21.31
CA LYS A 20 3.03 -31.58 -19.95
C LYS A 20 3.42 -30.36 -19.11
N THR A 21 2.49 -29.87 -18.29
CA THR A 21 2.79 -28.88 -17.27
C THR A 21 3.78 -29.52 -16.31
N SER A 22 5.02 -29.06 -16.37
CA SER A 22 6.08 -29.40 -15.44
C SER A 22 5.59 -29.12 -14.03
N LYS A 23 5.64 -30.17 -13.19
CA LYS A 23 5.62 -30.19 -11.72
C LYS A 23 5.16 -28.88 -11.06
N LYS A 24 3.95 -28.91 -10.47
CA LYS A 24 3.55 -28.00 -9.39
C LYS A 24 4.68 -27.96 -8.35
N LYS A 25 5.50 -26.90 -8.38
CA LYS A 25 6.32 -26.50 -7.24
C LYS A 25 5.35 -25.99 -6.17
N ASN A 26 5.61 -26.35 -4.93
CA ASN A 26 4.80 -25.99 -3.77
C ASN A 26 4.58 -24.48 -3.74
N ALA A 27 3.32 -24.06 -3.83
CA ALA A 27 2.88 -22.67 -3.70
C ALA A 27 2.94 -22.23 -2.23
N THR A 28 4.11 -22.33 -1.61
CA THR A 28 4.40 -21.83 -0.25
C THR A 28 4.92 -20.39 -0.27
N ASP A 29 4.72 -19.69 -1.39
CA ASP A 29 5.28 -18.36 -1.62
C ASP A 29 4.29 -17.30 -1.17
N VAL A 30 4.29 -17.12 0.15
CA VAL A 30 3.58 -16.07 0.85
C VAL A 30 4.08 -14.73 0.31
N TYR A 31 3.18 -13.96 -0.31
CA TYR A 31 3.43 -12.59 -0.79
C TYR A 31 4.01 -11.66 0.30
N GLY A 32 3.82 -12.00 1.58
CA GLY A 32 4.42 -11.30 2.73
C GLY A 32 5.86 -11.67 3.08
N GLY A 33 6.53 -12.58 2.36
CA GLY A 33 7.87 -13.08 2.70
C GLY A 33 8.96 -12.85 1.63
N ARG A 34 8.64 -12.24 0.50
CA ARG A 34 9.55 -12.14 -0.67
C ARG A 34 9.92 -10.71 -1.05
N SER A 35 10.35 -9.93 -0.08
CA SER A 35 10.96 -8.62 -0.36
C SER A 35 12.46 -8.72 -0.59
N LEU A 36 13.01 -9.92 -0.83
CA LEU A 36 14.43 -10.14 -1.11
C LEU A 36 14.60 -10.76 -2.48
N GLY A 37 15.48 -10.18 -3.28
CA GLY A 37 15.77 -10.72 -4.60
C GLY A 37 16.73 -9.88 -5.41
N VAL A 38 16.55 -9.92 -6.73
CA VAL A 38 17.41 -9.21 -7.68
C VAL A 38 16.64 -8.05 -8.29
N PRO A 39 17.07 -6.80 -8.05
CA PRO A 39 16.36 -5.61 -8.51
C PRO A 39 16.47 -5.45 -10.03
N VAL A 40 15.41 -4.92 -10.63
CA VAL A 40 15.39 -4.38 -11.98
C VAL A 40 16.12 -3.03 -11.95
N PRO A 41 17.18 -2.86 -12.75
CA PRO A 41 17.93 -1.61 -12.78
C PRO A 41 17.11 -0.48 -13.38
N LEU A 42 17.22 0.71 -12.78
CA LEU A 42 16.79 1.95 -13.41
C LEU A 42 18.00 2.66 -14.02
N MET A 43 17.77 3.36 -15.12
CA MET A 43 18.79 4.22 -15.72
C MET A 43 18.62 5.68 -15.28
N VAL A 44 19.70 6.43 -15.31
CA VAL A 44 19.63 7.89 -15.18
C VAL A 44 19.40 8.47 -16.57
N SER A 45 18.29 9.17 -16.75
CA SER A 45 17.97 9.83 -18.01
C SER A 45 19.11 10.77 -18.43
N GLN A 46 19.43 10.76 -19.73
CA GLN A 46 20.42 11.65 -20.33
C GLN A 46 19.79 12.97 -20.81
N LYS A 47 18.48 13.15 -20.60
CA LYS A 47 17.77 14.38 -20.96
C LYS A 47 18.25 15.54 -20.09
N ALA A 48 18.54 16.66 -20.75
CA ALA A 48 18.95 17.90 -20.09
C ALA A 48 17.72 18.79 -19.84
N CYS A 49 17.76 19.51 -18.72
CA CYS A 49 16.78 20.55 -18.42
C CYS A 49 16.84 21.66 -19.47
N LEU A 50 15.68 22.09 -19.96
CA LEU A 50 15.56 23.22 -20.86
C LEU A 50 15.88 24.52 -20.09
N SER A 51 16.82 25.30 -20.60
CA SER A 51 17.24 26.55 -19.95
C SER A 51 16.22 27.65 -20.19
N GLY A 52 15.79 28.33 -19.12
CA GLY A 52 14.95 29.54 -19.21
C GLY A 52 13.48 29.31 -19.60
N SER A 53 12.99 28.06 -19.57
CA SER A 53 11.57 27.78 -19.77
C SER A 53 10.79 27.84 -18.46
N ILE A 54 9.54 28.33 -18.55
CA ILE A 54 8.54 28.16 -17.49
C ILE A 54 8.21 26.67 -17.45
N LEU A 55 8.22 26.06 -16.25
CA LEU A 55 7.86 24.65 -16.08
C LEU A 55 6.46 24.42 -16.64
N ASN A 56 6.40 23.72 -17.77
CA ASN A 56 5.15 23.26 -18.33
C ASN A 56 4.62 22.10 -17.47
N PRO A 57 3.29 21.91 -17.40
CA PRO A 57 2.77 20.75 -16.71
C PRO A 57 3.30 19.47 -17.38
N LEU A 58 3.94 18.61 -16.60
CA LEU A 58 4.53 17.36 -17.05
C LEU A 58 3.46 16.29 -17.13
N GLU A 59 3.57 15.42 -18.14
CA GLU A 59 2.71 14.26 -18.33
C GLU A 59 3.51 13.00 -18.00
N ILE A 60 2.94 12.15 -17.13
CA ILE A 60 3.55 10.89 -16.71
C ILE A 60 2.51 9.79 -16.79
N ASP A 61 2.88 8.65 -17.37
CA ASP A 61 2.02 7.48 -17.40
C ASP A 61 1.95 6.80 -16.03
N LEU A 62 0.73 6.71 -15.51
CA LEU A 62 0.39 6.06 -14.25
C LEU A 62 -0.64 4.96 -14.48
N TYR A 63 -0.56 3.87 -13.70
CA TYR A 63 -1.49 2.77 -13.79
C TYR A 63 -2.74 3.04 -12.95
N ARG A 64 -3.89 3.22 -13.62
CA ARG A 64 -5.16 3.61 -13.00
C ARG A 64 -6.30 2.83 -13.62
N ARG A 65 -7.13 2.20 -12.79
CA ARG A 65 -8.32 1.45 -13.24
C ARG A 65 -7.98 0.41 -14.33
N GLY A 66 -6.92 -0.36 -14.10
CA GLY A 66 -6.50 -1.46 -14.96
C GLY A 66 -5.78 -1.06 -16.25
N ARG A 67 -5.38 0.22 -16.42
CA ARG A 67 -4.70 0.70 -17.63
C ARG A 67 -3.69 1.80 -17.31
N GLU A 68 -2.61 1.85 -18.09
CA GLU A 68 -1.70 3.00 -18.12
C GLU A 68 -2.42 4.18 -18.76
N ARG A 69 -2.36 5.32 -18.09
CA ARG A 69 -2.95 6.57 -18.58
C ARG A 69 -2.03 7.74 -18.26
N PRO A 70 -1.93 8.70 -19.18
CA PRO A 70 -1.21 9.92 -18.91
C PRO A 70 -1.87 10.69 -17.77
N PHE A 71 -1.04 11.19 -16.86
CA PHE A 71 -1.41 12.06 -15.76
C PHE A 71 -0.63 13.35 -15.87
N ARG A 72 -1.35 14.45 -16.08
CA ARG A 72 -0.76 15.78 -16.23
C ARG A 72 -0.74 16.51 -14.89
N THR A 73 0.44 16.94 -14.45
CA THR A 73 0.63 17.66 -13.19
C THR A 73 1.45 18.91 -13.38
N ASP A 74 0.97 19.99 -12.77
CA ASP A 74 1.67 21.26 -12.74
C ASP A 74 2.67 21.30 -11.57
N PHE A 75 3.96 21.32 -11.92
CA PHE A 75 5.09 21.45 -11.00
C PHE A 75 5.68 22.87 -11.01
N SER A 76 4.97 23.87 -11.56
CA SER A 76 5.40 25.28 -11.53
C SER A 76 5.51 25.85 -10.12
N SER A 77 4.88 25.20 -9.13
CA SER A 77 5.03 25.47 -7.71
C SER A 77 5.61 24.27 -6.99
N GLU A 78 6.38 24.55 -5.93
CA GLU A 78 6.96 23.55 -5.03
C GLU A 78 5.90 22.59 -4.46
N ILE A 79 6.30 21.36 -4.21
CA ILE A 79 5.49 20.34 -3.53
C ILE A 79 5.68 20.57 -2.03
N GLN A 80 4.69 21.15 -1.36
CA GLN A 80 4.84 21.65 0.01
C GLN A 80 5.19 20.55 1.01
N ALA A 81 4.69 19.34 0.80
CA ALA A 81 4.91 18.19 1.65
C ALA A 81 6.31 17.58 1.48
N VAL A 82 7.02 17.84 0.39
CA VAL A 82 8.27 17.14 0.06
C VAL A 82 9.48 18.08 0.20
N GLU A 83 10.38 17.76 1.12
CA GLU A 83 11.64 18.51 1.34
C GLU A 83 12.64 18.19 0.23
N THR A 84 12.85 16.90 -0.02
CA THR A 84 13.86 16.40 -0.96
C THR A 84 13.40 15.11 -1.61
N THR A 85 13.83 14.90 -2.85
CA THR A 85 13.71 13.62 -3.55
C THR A 85 15.10 13.17 -3.98
N GLU A 86 15.46 11.92 -3.68
CA GLU A 86 16.78 11.39 -3.98
C GLU A 86 16.70 10.09 -4.80
N PHE A 87 17.54 10.00 -5.82
CA PHE A 87 17.89 8.74 -6.48
C PHE A 87 18.92 8.02 -5.64
N ALA A 88 18.62 6.82 -5.18
CA ALA A 88 19.52 6.10 -4.30
C ALA A 88 20.10 4.86 -4.99
N GLY A 89 21.42 4.85 -5.17
CA GLY A 89 22.13 3.80 -5.90
C GLY A 89 21.87 3.87 -7.40
N SER A 90 22.85 3.50 -8.22
CA SER A 90 22.64 3.20 -9.65
C SER A 90 23.61 2.11 -10.07
N PHE A 91 23.20 1.33 -11.08
CA PHE A 91 23.98 0.21 -11.58
C PHE A 91 24.90 0.63 -12.73
N ARG A 92 26.12 0.10 -12.74
CA ARG A 92 27.00 0.17 -13.92
C ARG A 92 26.77 -1.06 -14.80
N GLY A 93 25.96 -0.92 -15.85
CA GLY A 93 25.71 -2.01 -16.81
C GLY A 93 24.69 -1.61 -17.85
N ARG A 94 24.95 -1.90 -19.14
CA ARG A 94 24.03 -1.56 -20.24
C ARG A 94 22.96 -2.62 -20.48
N ASP A 95 23.11 -3.81 -19.91
CA ASP A 95 22.17 -4.91 -20.11
C ASP A 95 21.81 -5.62 -18.80
N GLN A 96 20.60 -6.17 -18.78
CA GLN A 96 19.99 -6.82 -17.62
C GLN A 96 20.78 -8.05 -17.14
N PHE A 97 21.48 -8.74 -18.05
CA PHE A 97 22.18 -9.99 -17.76
C PHE A 97 23.52 -9.79 -17.05
N SER A 98 24.26 -8.73 -17.37
CA SER A 98 25.50 -8.37 -16.66
C SER A 98 25.23 -8.02 -15.19
N LEU A 99 24.05 -7.45 -14.90
CA LEU A 99 23.61 -7.09 -13.54
C LEU A 99 23.10 -8.26 -12.71
N LEU A 100 22.51 -9.29 -13.34
CA LEU A 100 22.19 -10.56 -12.65
C LEU A 100 23.45 -11.28 -12.15
N ASN A 101 24.60 -11.04 -12.78
CA ASN A 101 25.85 -11.77 -12.51
C ASN A 101 26.81 -11.03 -11.56
N SER A 102 26.92 -9.71 -11.64
CA SER A 102 27.71 -8.90 -10.70
C SER A 102 27.24 -7.44 -10.71
N PRO A 103 26.29 -7.04 -9.84
CA PRO A 103 25.87 -5.66 -9.77
C PRO A 103 26.95 -4.82 -9.09
N GLU A 104 27.80 -4.16 -9.89
CA GLU A 104 28.69 -3.09 -9.40
C GLU A 104 27.86 -1.81 -9.22
N ILE A 105 27.71 -1.39 -7.96
CA ILE A 105 27.05 -0.15 -7.55
C ILE A 105 28.13 0.93 -7.49
N GLU A 106 27.97 2.01 -8.25
CA GLU A 106 29.05 2.99 -8.34
C GLU A 106 28.73 4.41 -7.87
N ASN A 107 27.46 4.80 -7.68
CA ASN A 107 27.17 6.22 -7.45
C ASN A 107 26.51 6.53 -6.10
N PRO A 108 26.92 7.64 -5.45
CA PRO A 108 26.24 8.18 -4.26
C PRO A 108 24.80 8.61 -4.62
N SER A 109 23.97 8.84 -3.59
CA SER A 109 22.64 9.38 -3.83
C SER A 109 22.71 10.72 -4.56
N LYS A 110 21.77 10.94 -5.48
CA LYS A 110 21.66 12.17 -6.26
C LYS A 110 20.32 12.81 -5.99
N ILE A 111 20.32 14.10 -5.64
CA ILE A 111 19.09 14.87 -5.49
C ILE A 111 18.43 15.02 -6.87
N PHE A 112 17.12 14.77 -6.91
CA PHE A 112 16.28 15.01 -8.06
C PHE A 112 15.67 16.41 -7.98
N GLU A 113 15.87 17.18 -9.04
CA GLU A 113 15.22 18.47 -9.24
C GLU A 113 14.25 18.34 -10.41
N VAL A 114 13.00 18.73 -10.20
CA VAL A 114 12.01 18.77 -11.27
C VAL A 114 12.39 19.90 -12.22
N CYS A 115 12.51 19.58 -13.51
CA CYS A 115 12.80 20.55 -14.54
C CYS A 115 12.07 20.23 -15.84
N ASP A 116 11.93 21.24 -16.70
CA ASP A 116 11.31 21.11 -18.01
C ASP A 116 12.25 20.38 -18.97
N ILE A 117 11.70 19.49 -19.79
CA ILE A 117 12.48 18.65 -20.71
C ILE A 117 11.82 18.57 -22.08
N ALA A 118 12.59 18.22 -23.10
CA ALA A 118 12.04 17.87 -24.40
C ALA A 118 11.44 16.45 -24.37
N GLY A 119 10.11 16.36 -24.50
CA GLY A 119 9.35 15.11 -24.48
C GLY A 119 9.24 14.51 -23.07
N GLU A 120 9.16 13.18 -22.98
CA GLU A 120 8.92 12.45 -21.72
C GLU A 120 10.16 11.71 -21.23
N TYR A 121 10.32 11.55 -19.91
CA TYR A 121 11.38 10.68 -19.38
C TYR A 121 11.16 9.23 -19.80
N GLU A 122 12.24 8.46 -19.91
CA GLU A 122 12.13 7.05 -20.24
C GLU A 122 11.48 6.28 -19.08
N SER A 123 10.56 5.36 -19.38
CA SER A 123 9.71 4.67 -18.38
C SER A 123 10.48 3.79 -17.37
N ASN A 124 11.73 3.46 -17.66
CA ASN A 124 12.64 2.73 -16.77
C ASN A 124 13.74 3.64 -16.19
N SER A 125 13.49 4.94 -16.09
CA SER A 125 14.43 5.90 -15.51
C SER A 125 14.11 6.26 -14.06
N TYR A 126 15.12 6.69 -13.31
CA TYR A 126 14.92 7.26 -11.97
C TYR A 126 14.04 8.50 -11.99
N GLN A 127 14.12 9.32 -13.04
CA GLN A 127 13.32 10.53 -13.22
C GLN A 127 11.83 10.20 -13.40
N ASP A 128 11.51 9.22 -14.25
CA ASP A 128 10.14 8.73 -14.42
C ASP A 128 9.58 8.15 -13.11
N ALA A 129 10.38 7.35 -12.39
CA ALA A 129 9.99 6.80 -11.10
C ALA A 129 9.71 7.91 -10.06
N ALA A 130 10.60 8.89 -9.95
CA ALA A 130 10.44 10.03 -9.05
C ALA A 130 9.18 10.84 -9.38
N LEU A 131 8.98 11.20 -10.65
CA LEU A 131 7.79 11.94 -11.07
C LEU A 131 6.50 11.12 -10.89
N SER A 132 6.57 9.79 -11.03
CA SER A 132 5.42 8.92 -10.77
C SER A 132 5.00 8.94 -9.28
N ILE A 133 5.96 9.09 -8.36
CA ILE A 133 5.72 9.23 -6.92
C ILE A 133 5.21 10.64 -6.57
N LEU A 134 5.87 11.67 -7.11
CA LEU A 134 5.58 13.06 -6.79
C LEU A 134 4.26 13.56 -7.37
N THR A 135 3.88 13.06 -8.54
CA THR A 135 2.65 13.44 -9.25
C THR A 135 1.38 13.31 -8.38
N PRO A 136 1.06 12.16 -7.78
CA PRO A 136 -0.14 12.02 -6.96
C PRO A 136 -0.09 12.87 -5.69
N ILE A 137 1.09 13.05 -5.06
CA ILE A 137 1.25 13.92 -3.88
C ILE A 137 0.97 15.37 -4.26
N LYS A 138 1.57 15.87 -5.35
CA LYS A 138 1.34 17.23 -5.85
C LYS A 138 -0.11 17.45 -6.28
N SER A 139 -0.72 16.46 -6.93
CA SER A 139 -2.13 16.54 -7.31
C SER A 139 -3.05 16.63 -6.09
N PHE A 140 -2.75 15.87 -5.03
CA PHE A 140 -3.44 15.93 -3.75
C PHE A 140 -3.33 17.33 -3.12
N GLU A 141 -2.12 17.90 -3.03
CA GLU A 141 -1.90 19.24 -2.48
C GLU A 141 -2.66 20.32 -3.23
N ASN A 142 -2.58 20.30 -4.56
CA ASN A 142 -3.26 21.28 -5.41
C ASN A 142 -4.79 21.22 -5.22
N ARG A 143 -5.32 20.03 -4.93
CA ARG A 143 -6.75 19.80 -4.75
C ARG A 143 -7.25 20.14 -3.35
N TYR A 144 -6.45 19.88 -2.32
CA TYR A 144 -6.82 20.08 -0.92
C TYR A 144 -5.85 20.99 -0.16
N PRO A 145 -5.56 22.21 -0.66
CA PRO A 145 -4.55 23.08 -0.06
C PRO A 145 -4.92 23.49 1.38
N LYS A 146 -6.22 23.63 1.67
CA LYS A 146 -6.70 23.94 3.03
C LYS A 146 -6.41 22.82 4.03
N LEU A 147 -6.53 21.56 3.60
CA LEU A 147 -6.28 20.41 4.45
C LEU A 147 -4.80 20.32 4.79
N ILE A 148 -3.93 20.43 3.78
CA ILE A 148 -2.47 20.45 3.95
C ILE A 148 -2.02 21.58 4.88
N ASN A 149 -2.45 22.81 4.60
CA ASN A 149 -2.08 23.97 5.42
C ASN A 149 -2.63 23.86 6.85
N GLY A 150 -3.84 23.31 7.02
CA GLY A 150 -4.48 23.13 8.31
C GLY A 150 -3.77 22.11 9.21
N LEU A 151 -3.19 21.06 8.62
CA LEU A 151 -2.44 20.05 9.36
C LEU A 151 -1.04 20.53 9.77
N SER A 152 -0.44 21.48 9.04
CA SER A 152 0.90 22.03 9.33
C SER A 152 1.97 20.96 9.55
N LEU A 153 1.99 19.96 8.67
CA LEU A 153 2.87 18.80 8.79
C LEU A 153 4.32 19.14 8.42
N PRO A 154 5.31 18.55 9.09
CA PRO A 154 6.70 18.64 8.65
C PRO A 154 6.88 17.93 7.31
N GLN A 155 7.78 18.46 6.48
CA GLN A 155 8.06 17.90 5.17
C GLN A 155 8.68 16.49 5.27
N ILE A 156 8.47 15.70 4.22
CA ILE A 156 9.00 14.35 4.05
C ILE A 156 10.14 14.30 3.02
N LYS A 157 10.97 13.27 3.14
CA LYS A 157 11.98 12.89 2.14
C LYS A 157 11.44 11.75 1.28
N ILE A 158 11.73 11.78 -0.02
CA ILE A 158 11.40 10.69 -0.94
C ILE A 158 12.70 10.01 -1.40
N ARG A 159 12.78 8.69 -1.24
CA ARG A 159 13.87 7.88 -1.80
C ARG A 159 13.37 6.95 -2.88
N VAL A 160 13.99 7.07 -4.04
CA VAL A 160 13.58 6.39 -5.26
C VAL A 160 14.54 5.24 -5.55
N ALA A 161 13.99 4.03 -5.53
CA ALA A 161 14.63 2.76 -5.84
C ALA A 161 15.99 2.55 -5.15
N PRO A 162 16.13 2.76 -3.82
CA PRO A 162 17.38 2.51 -3.13
C PRO A 162 17.78 1.04 -3.20
N LEU A 163 19.05 0.80 -3.47
CA LEU A 163 19.63 -0.55 -3.48
C LEU A 163 20.06 -0.97 -2.08
N LEU A 164 19.09 -1.40 -1.28
CA LEU A 164 19.32 -1.82 0.11
C LEU A 164 19.63 -3.32 0.15
N ARG A 165 20.77 -3.72 0.72
CA ARG A 165 21.17 -5.13 0.83
C ARG A 165 20.74 -5.75 2.15
N GLN A 166 20.34 -7.01 2.09
CA GLN A 166 20.16 -7.88 3.26
C GLN A 166 20.74 -9.26 2.94
N GLY A 167 21.91 -9.54 3.53
CA GLY A 167 22.74 -10.68 3.13
C GLY A 167 23.25 -10.51 1.69
N ASP A 168 23.05 -11.54 0.87
CA ASP A 168 23.49 -11.57 -0.53
C ASP A 168 22.43 -11.07 -1.53
N GLN A 169 21.27 -10.63 -1.05
CA GLN A 169 20.14 -10.17 -1.86
C GLN A 169 19.80 -8.69 -1.57
N TYR A 170 18.96 -8.10 -2.41
CA TYR A 170 18.46 -6.73 -2.23
C TYR A 170 17.00 -6.73 -1.80
N LEU A 171 16.62 -5.69 -1.06
CA LEU A 171 15.24 -5.36 -0.81
C LEU A 171 14.55 -4.89 -2.09
N ILE A 172 13.43 -5.52 -2.44
CA ILE A 172 12.68 -5.29 -3.68
C ILE A 172 11.16 -5.31 -3.46
N ASN A 173 10.41 -4.83 -4.46
CA ASN A 173 8.96 -5.01 -4.59
C ASN A 173 8.12 -4.45 -3.44
N ASN A 174 8.55 -3.35 -2.82
CA ASN A 174 7.88 -2.79 -1.66
C ASN A 174 8.02 -1.25 -1.58
N ALA A 175 7.12 -0.60 -0.85
CA ALA A 175 7.21 0.81 -0.47
C ALA A 175 6.91 0.92 1.02
N PHE A 176 7.49 1.92 1.69
CA PHE A 176 7.25 2.13 3.11
C PHE A 176 7.54 3.57 3.54
N TYR A 177 6.83 4.02 4.56
CA TYR A 177 7.12 5.22 5.32
C TYR A 177 7.93 4.91 6.59
N TYR A 178 9.12 5.50 6.69
CA TYR A 178 9.96 5.45 7.87
C TYR A 178 9.79 6.71 8.73
N SER A 179 9.04 6.56 9.82
CA SER A 179 8.69 7.66 10.72
C SER A 179 9.88 8.36 11.38
N GLY A 180 11.00 7.65 11.60
CA GLY A 180 12.17 8.18 12.30
C GLY A 180 12.86 9.33 11.57
N THR A 181 12.94 9.26 10.24
CA THR A 181 13.51 10.32 9.38
C THR A 181 12.48 11.02 8.51
N ARG A 182 11.18 10.68 8.66
CA ARG A 182 10.08 11.17 7.82
C ARG A 182 10.34 10.91 6.34
N GLU A 183 10.65 9.67 6.02
CA GLU A 183 11.10 9.27 4.69
C GLU A 183 10.12 8.26 4.07
N ILE A 184 9.65 8.52 2.87
CA ILE A 184 8.97 7.51 2.05
C ILE A 184 10.00 6.90 1.11
N THR A 185 10.16 5.59 1.18
CA THR A 185 11.05 4.82 0.32
C THR A 185 10.25 3.94 -0.61
N PHE A 186 10.53 4.04 -1.90
CA PHE A 186 10.05 3.11 -2.92
C PHE A 186 11.20 2.19 -3.33
N LEU A 187 11.16 0.93 -2.93
CA LEU A 187 12.19 -0.06 -3.31
C LEU A 187 12.09 -0.39 -4.79
N PRO A 188 13.21 -0.76 -5.44
CA PRO A 188 13.20 -1.21 -6.82
C PRO A 188 12.24 -2.39 -7.00
N GLN A 189 11.58 -2.47 -8.15
CA GLN A 189 10.97 -3.73 -8.57
C GLN A 189 12.07 -4.77 -8.78
N GLY A 190 11.79 -6.05 -8.60
CA GLY A 190 12.78 -7.11 -8.75
C GLY A 190 12.17 -8.50 -8.91
N TYR A 191 13.06 -9.45 -9.17
CA TYR A 191 12.77 -10.87 -9.27
C TYR A 191 13.09 -11.57 -7.94
N ASP A 192 12.19 -12.42 -7.46
CA ASP A 192 12.39 -13.18 -6.23
C ASP A 192 13.56 -14.18 -6.34
N SER A 193 13.82 -14.69 -7.55
CA SER A 193 14.93 -15.59 -7.81
C SER A 193 15.53 -15.38 -9.21
N LYS A 194 16.79 -15.77 -9.40
CA LYS A 194 17.44 -15.74 -10.72
C LYS A 194 16.91 -16.79 -11.69
N GLU A 195 16.22 -17.81 -11.18
CA GLU A 195 15.69 -18.93 -11.96
C GLU A 195 14.26 -18.68 -12.44
N ASP A 196 13.52 -17.80 -11.76
CA ASP A 196 12.13 -17.46 -12.01
C ASP A 196 12.03 -15.95 -12.30
N LEU A 197 12.07 -15.61 -13.59
CA LEU A 197 12.08 -14.22 -14.06
C LEU A 197 10.66 -13.65 -14.20
N ASP A 198 9.76 -13.96 -13.26
CA ASP A 198 8.43 -13.35 -13.20
C ASP A 198 8.46 -12.11 -12.31
N LEU A 199 7.97 -10.99 -12.83
CA LEU A 199 7.88 -9.74 -12.09
C LEU A 199 6.51 -9.64 -11.42
N PRO A 200 6.46 -9.35 -10.11
CA PRO A 200 5.17 -9.18 -9.44
C PRO A 200 4.40 -7.99 -9.99
N MET A 201 3.09 -7.97 -9.71
CA MET A 201 2.17 -6.89 -10.12
C MET A 201 2.12 -6.69 -11.64
N GLY A 202 2.26 -7.79 -12.39
CA GLY A 202 2.22 -7.79 -13.85
C GLY A 202 3.33 -6.96 -14.48
N GLY A 203 4.53 -6.97 -13.88
CA GLY A 203 5.68 -6.23 -14.40
C GLY A 203 5.65 -4.73 -14.12
N ARG A 204 4.80 -4.26 -13.20
CA ARG A 204 4.72 -2.83 -12.86
C ARG A 204 5.29 -2.54 -11.47
N PRO A 205 6.19 -1.55 -11.35
CA PRO A 205 6.72 -1.15 -10.06
C PRO A 205 5.68 -0.36 -9.25
N LEU A 206 5.81 -0.38 -7.92
CA LEU A 206 4.84 0.24 -7.01
C LEU A 206 4.67 1.75 -7.22
N TRP A 207 5.72 2.46 -7.64
CA TRP A 207 5.64 3.90 -7.93
C TRP A 207 4.71 4.24 -9.10
N LYS A 208 4.33 3.27 -9.94
CA LYS A 208 3.36 3.49 -11.02
C LYS A 208 1.91 3.47 -10.56
N PHE A 209 1.64 3.11 -9.32
CA PHE A 209 0.29 3.09 -8.74
C PHE A 209 0.10 4.32 -7.84
N PRO A 210 -0.72 5.31 -8.24
CA PRO A 210 -0.94 6.54 -7.47
C PRO A 210 -1.36 6.30 -6.02
N MET A 211 -2.08 5.20 -5.80
CA MET A 211 -2.54 4.80 -4.48
C MET A 211 -1.38 4.56 -3.52
N VAL A 212 -0.28 3.95 -3.97
CA VAL A 212 0.84 3.62 -3.09
C VAL A 212 1.52 4.89 -2.56
N ALA A 213 1.77 5.89 -3.41
CA ALA A 213 2.35 7.16 -2.97
C ALA A 213 1.49 7.90 -1.95
N LEU A 214 0.17 7.93 -2.16
CA LEU A 214 -0.73 8.54 -1.18
C LEU A 214 -0.97 7.68 0.05
N HIS A 215 -0.83 6.36 -0.06
CA HIS A 215 -0.89 5.44 1.07
C HIS A 215 0.28 5.71 2.03
N GLU A 216 1.51 5.73 1.52
CA GLU A 216 2.69 6.05 2.31
C GLU A 216 2.62 7.48 2.89
N TYR A 217 2.08 8.44 2.14
CA TYR A 217 1.83 9.79 2.66
C TYR A 217 0.73 9.81 3.74
N GLY A 218 -0.27 8.92 3.65
CA GLY A 218 -1.27 8.70 4.70
C GLY A 218 -0.63 8.25 6.01
N HIS A 219 0.35 7.35 5.96
CA HIS A 219 1.10 6.97 7.16
C HIS A 219 1.84 8.14 7.81
N HIS A 220 2.41 9.03 7.00
CA HIS A 220 3.04 10.24 7.51
C HIS A 220 2.05 11.11 8.29
N ILE A 221 0.87 11.38 7.71
CA ILE A 221 -0.20 12.15 8.38
C ILE A 221 -0.60 11.46 9.70
N PHE A 222 -0.80 10.15 9.66
CA PHE A 222 -1.19 9.38 10.86
C PHE A 222 -0.17 9.52 11.98
N VAL A 223 1.12 9.34 11.67
CA VAL A 223 2.19 9.38 12.66
C VAL A 223 2.38 10.78 13.24
N GLU A 224 2.32 11.83 12.43
CA GLU A 224 2.47 13.20 12.94
C GLU A 224 1.28 13.61 13.81
N LEU A 225 0.06 13.17 13.49
CA LEU A 225 -1.09 13.36 14.38
C LEU A 225 -0.92 12.54 15.67
N LEU A 226 -0.48 11.29 15.60
CA LEU A 226 -0.18 10.51 16.81
C LEU A 226 0.86 11.18 17.69
N ARG A 227 1.91 11.77 17.12
CA ARG A 227 2.93 12.54 17.86
C ARG A 227 2.37 13.79 18.54
N LYS A 228 1.32 14.41 17.98
CA LYS A 228 0.64 15.56 18.58
C LYS A 228 -0.15 15.17 19.84
N TYR A 229 -0.73 13.96 19.88
CA TYR A 229 -1.56 13.49 20.99
C TYR A 229 -0.83 12.62 22.01
N SER A 230 0.32 12.02 21.65
CA SER A 230 1.14 11.31 22.60
C SER A 230 2.00 12.30 23.39
N ASP A 231 1.75 12.45 24.69
CA ASP A 231 2.55 13.28 25.61
C ASP A 231 4.04 12.88 25.66
N GLN A 232 4.40 11.72 25.10
CA GLN A 232 5.77 11.24 25.00
C GLN A 232 6.47 11.74 23.73
N LYS A 233 7.05 12.94 23.82
CA LYS A 233 7.91 13.57 22.80
C LYS A 233 9.17 12.79 22.37
N SER A 234 9.39 11.54 22.79
CA SER A 234 10.67 10.86 22.54
C SER A 234 10.69 9.33 22.41
N SER A 235 9.58 8.62 22.59
CA SER A 235 9.62 7.15 22.57
C SER A 235 8.35 6.46 22.10
N LEU A 236 7.68 7.00 21.08
CA LEU A 236 6.91 6.08 20.23
C LEU A 236 7.94 5.09 19.66
N PRO A 237 7.87 3.78 19.98
CA PRO A 237 8.70 2.82 19.30
C PRO A 237 8.50 3.04 17.80
N PRO A 238 9.55 2.98 16.98
CA PRO A 238 9.40 3.09 15.53
C PRO A 238 8.25 2.18 15.15
N LEU A 239 7.14 2.81 14.78
CA LEU A 239 5.96 2.14 14.31
C LEU A 239 6.43 1.56 12.98
N GLY A 240 6.83 0.29 12.98
CA GLY A 240 7.21 -0.45 11.78
C GLY A 240 5.97 -0.58 10.92
N LEU A 241 5.73 0.43 10.08
CA LEU A 241 4.40 0.78 9.60
C LEU A 241 4.05 0.31 8.22
N CYS A 242 4.94 -0.37 7.51
CA CYS A 242 4.59 -1.04 6.27
C CYS A 242 5.74 -1.93 5.87
N PHE A 243 5.48 -3.24 5.63
CA PHE A 243 6.45 -4.24 5.17
C PHE A 243 7.89 -4.00 5.66
N ASP A 244 8.01 -3.72 6.96
CA ASP A 244 9.19 -3.01 7.44
C ASP A 244 10.34 -3.97 7.69
N ASN A 245 11.07 -4.29 6.63
CA ASN A 245 12.39 -4.91 6.77
C ASN A 245 13.44 -3.93 7.33
N SER A 246 13.10 -2.66 7.61
CA SER A 246 14.04 -1.73 8.27
C SER A 246 14.36 -2.15 9.71
N HIS A 247 13.50 -2.90 10.40
CA HIS A 247 13.89 -3.53 11.67
C HIS A 247 14.90 -4.68 11.49
N HIS A 248 15.07 -5.18 10.27
CA HIS A 248 16.15 -6.10 9.91
C HIS A 248 17.45 -5.41 9.50
N TYR A 249 17.53 -4.07 9.50
CA TYR A 249 18.81 -3.38 9.27
C TYR A 249 19.88 -3.69 10.33
N HIS A 250 19.49 -4.19 11.51
CA HIS A 250 20.47 -4.49 12.57
C HIS A 250 20.33 -5.82 13.30
N LYS A 251 19.24 -6.59 13.17
CA LYS A 251 19.16 -7.93 13.79
C LYS A 251 18.36 -8.92 12.93
N VAL A 252 19.08 -9.95 12.46
CA VAL A 252 18.50 -11.22 12.03
C VAL A 252 17.83 -11.84 13.25
N GLN A 253 16.50 -11.79 13.30
CA GLN A 253 15.74 -12.48 14.33
C GLN A 253 15.55 -13.94 13.90
N SER A 254 16.18 -14.83 14.66
CA SER A 254 16.07 -16.28 14.50
C SER A 254 14.62 -16.75 14.62
N SER A 255 14.29 -17.78 13.86
CA SER A 255 13.00 -18.46 13.65
C SER A 255 12.36 -19.11 14.91
N ALA A 256 12.27 -18.40 16.03
CA ALA A 256 11.56 -18.85 17.24
C ALA A 256 11.02 -17.69 18.09
N GLN A 257 10.93 -16.47 17.56
CA GLN A 257 10.41 -15.35 18.33
C GLN A 257 8.88 -15.36 18.34
N SER A 258 8.31 -15.53 19.53
CA SER A 258 6.88 -15.37 19.79
C SER A 258 6.42 -13.99 19.29
N ARG A 259 5.37 -13.96 18.47
CA ARG A 259 4.74 -12.72 18.01
C ARG A 259 4.32 -11.88 19.22
N ASN A 260 4.80 -10.64 19.29
CA ASN A 260 4.42 -9.71 20.34
C ASN A 260 3.07 -9.09 20.00
N VAL A 261 2.06 -9.34 20.83
CA VAL A 261 0.72 -8.76 20.70
C VAL A 261 0.64 -7.58 21.64
N SER A 262 0.55 -6.37 21.08
CA SER A 262 0.57 -5.11 21.83
C SER A 262 -0.39 -4.09 21.23
N VAL A 263 -0.67 -3.01 21.97
CA VAL A 263 -1.41 -1.83 21.45
C VAL A 263 -0.84 -1.32 20.13
N ASN A 264 0.49 -1.33 20.00
CA ASN A 264 1.18 -0.97 18.76
C ASN A 264 0.69 -1.77 17.54
N LEU A 265 0.43 -3.08 17.70
CA LEU A 265 -0.06 -3.94 16.63
C LEU A 265 -1.46 -3.50 16.16
N ALA A 266 -2.34 -3.14 17.09
CA ALA A 266 -3.67 -2.63 16.77
C ALA A 266 -3.60 -1.24 16.12
N LEU A 267 -2.75 -0.34 16.63
CA LEU A 267 -2.53 0.98 16.03
C LEU A 267 -2.00 0.90 14.60
N ILE A 268 -1.08 -0.04 14.31
CA ILE A 268 -0.61 -0.28 12.94
C ILE A 268 -1.79 -0.67 12.04
N ALA A 269 -2.65 -1.61 12.46
CA ALA A 269 -3.82 -1.97 11.67
C ALA A 269 -4.80 -0.79 11.43
N VAL A 270 -4.95 0.12 12.40
CA VAL A 270 -5.74 1.35 12.22
C VAL A 270 -5.05 2.31 11.25
N ASN A 271 -3.72 2.43 11.32
CA ASN A 271 -2.94 3.25 10.38
C ASN A 271 -3.07 2.71 8.94
N GLU A 272 -2.99 1.40 8.74
CA GLU A 272 -3.25 0.74 7.45
C GLU A 272 -4.61 1.12 6.87
N ALA A 273 -5.66 1.06 7.70
CA ALA A 273 -7.02 1.45 7.30
C ALA A 273 -7.11 2.93 6.92
N PHE A 274 -6.49 3.79 7.73
CA PHE A 274 -6.44 5.23 7.47
C PHE A 274 -5.73 5.52 6.16
N ALA A 275 -4.54 4.96 5.95
CA ALA A 275 -3.72 5.17 4.76
C ALA A 275 -4.41 4.67 3.48
N ASP A 276 -5.04 3.49 3.50
CA ASP A 276 -5.82 2.98 2.36
C ASP A 276 -6.97 3.92 1.98
N ILE A 277 -7.76 4.35 2.96
CA ILE A 277 -8.92 5.20 2.72
C ILE A 277 -8.52 6.63 2.36
N PHE A 278 -7.48 7.15 3.00
CA PHE A 278 -6.90 8.45 2.68
C PHE A 278 -6.43 8.48 1.23
N ALA A 279 -5.68 7.47 0.78
CA ALA A 279 -5.24 7.36 -0.60
C ALA A 279 -6.42 7.28 -1.58
N TYR A 280 -7.45 6.50 -1.23
CA TYR A 280 -8.64 6.33 -2.07
C TYR A 280 -9.42 7.63 -2.30
N PHE A 281 -9.58 8.48 -1.26
CA PHE A 281 -10.26 9.77 -1.39
C PHE A 281 -9.34 10.91 -1.81
N GLY A 282 -8.04 10.81 -1.56
CA GLY A 282 -7.04 11.84 -1.86
C GLY A 282 -6.82 12.05 -3.35
N GLU A 283 -6.93 10.99 -4.17
CA GLU A 283 -6.84 11.13 -5.62
C GLU A 283 -7.79 10.14 -6.27
N PRO A 284 -8.80 10.59 -7.06
CA PRO A 284 -9.66 9.70 -7.85
C PRO A 284 -8.88 8.75 -8.77
N GLY A 285 -7.63 9.08 -9.07
CA GLY A 285 -6.70 8.18 -9.73
C GLY A 285 -6.16 7.02 -8.95
N SER A 286 -6.16 7.12 -7.63
CA SER A 286 -5.77 6.07 -6.69
C SER A 286 -6.90 5.09 -6.39
N ARG A 287 -8.06 5.24 -7.05
CA ARG A 287 -9.20 4.34 -6.84
C ARG A 287 -9.04 3.05 -7.62
N GLY A 288 -9.22 1.93 -6.92
CA GLY A 288 -9.02 0.59 -7.44
C GLY A 288 -7.54 0.20 -7.47
N LEU A 289 -7.29 -1.09 -7.27
CA LEU A 289 -5.94 -1.68 -7.25
C LEU A 289 -5.79 -2.74 -8.35
N ASP A 290 -6.50 -2.54 -9.46
CA ASP A 290 -6.46 -3.44 -10.61
C ASP A 290 -5.00 -3.75 -10.99
N GLY A 291 -4.69 -5.01 -11.32
CA GLY A 291 -3.36 -5.40 -11.77
C GLY A 291 -2.28 -5.47 -10.68
N MET A 292 -2.61 -5.21 -9.41
CA MET A 292 -1.68 -5.34 -8.27
C MET A 292 -1.68 -6.76 -7.66
N GLY A 293 -2.04 -7.77 -8.45
CA GLY A 293 -2.11 -9.16 -8.01
C GLY A 293 -3.07 -9.34 -6.84
N CYS A 294 -2.60 -9.95 -5.75
CA CYS A 294 -3.44 -10.18 -4.57
C CYS A 294 -3.95 -8.91 -3.89
N MET A 295 -3.26 -7.77 -4.04
CA MET A 295 -3.69 -6.51 -3.44
C MET A 295 -4.98 -6.00 -4.09
N GLU A 296 -5.25 -6.36 -5.35
CA GLU A 296 -6.42 -5.93 -6.12
C GLU A 296 -7.73 -6.06 -5.35
N LYS A 297 -7.92 -7.19 -4.65
CA LYS A 297 -9.10 -7.42 -3.79
C LYS A 297 -8.77 -7.28 -2.32
N SER A 298 -7.62 -7.75 -1.89
CA SER A 298 -7.30 -7.82 -0.47
C SER A 298 -7.16 -6.43 0.17
N ARG A 299 -6.63 -5.45 -0.56
CA ARG A 299 -6.43 -4.08 -0.08
C ARG A 299 -7.47 -3.09 -0.60
N ASP A 300 -8.15 -3.39 -1.71
CA ASP A 300 -9.16 -2.49 -2.24
C ASP A 300 -10.36 -2.31 -1.28
N VAL A 301 -10.62 -1.05 -0.92
CA VAL A 301 -11.68 -0.64 0.00
C VAL A 301 -13.07 -0.74 -0.62
N GLU A 302 -13.18 -0.83 -1.95
CA GLU A 302 -14.45 -1.11 -2.64
C GLU A 302 -14.81 -2.59 -2.60
N SER A 303 -13.81 -3.48 -2.61
CA SER A 303 -14.00 -4.92 -2.60
C SER A 303 -14.65 -5.43 -1.31
N ARG A 304 -15.67 -6.29 -1.45
CA ARG A 304 -16.31 -6.99 -0.33
C ARG A 304 -15.46 -8.15 0.20
N THR A 305 -14.58 -8.71 -0.63
CA THR A 305 -13.85 -9.93 -0.33
C THR A 305 -12.34 -9.73 -0.43
N PHE A 306 -11.59 -10.56 0.27
CA PHE A 306 -10.17 -10.78 0.00
C PHE A 306 -9.99 -11.54 -1.32
N ASN A 307 -8.74 -11.70 -1.73
CA ASN A 307 -8.43 -12.31 -3.00
C ASN A 307 -8.82 -13.80 -3.09
N ASN A 308 -8.76 -14.53 -1.98
CA ASN A 308 -9.24 -15.92 -1.89
C ASN A 308 -10.78 -16.05 -1.80
N GLY A 309 -11.52 -14.93 -1.76
CA GLY A 309 -12.99 -14.90 -1.67
C GLY A 309 -13.55 -14.74 -0.24
N ASP A 310 -12.71 -14.78 0.80
CA ASP A 310 -13.15 -14.54 2.18
C ASP A 310 -13.77 -13.15 2.31
N ILE A 311 -14.85 -13.03 3.08
CA ILE A 311 -15.53 -11.75 3.26
C ILE A 311 -14.74 -10.87 4.25
N LYS A 312 -14.63 -9.56 3.96
CA LYS A 312 -14.00 -8.57 4.85
C LYS A 312 -14.87 -8.26 6.07
N ILE A 313 -14.90 -9.20 7.02
CA ILE A 313 -15.58 -9.12 8.32
C ILE A 313 -14.65 -9.67 9.40
N LEU A 314 -14.63 -9.03 10.58
CA LEU A 314 -13.90 -9.48 11.75
C LEU A 314 -14.85 -10.13 12.76
N HIS A 315 -15.06 -11.44 12.64
CA HIS A 315 -15.70 -12.21 13.70
C HIS A 315 -14.73 -12.44 14.87
N LYS A 316 -15.27 -12.96 15.97
CA LYS A 316 -14.51 -13.25 17.18
C LYS A 316 -13.26 -14.09 16.89
N GLU A 317 -13.40 -15.10 16.03
CA GLU A 317 -12.29 -15.97 15.62
C GLU A 317 -11.17 -15.20 14.90
N GLN A 318 -11.47 -14.30 13.96
CA GLN A 318 -10.44 -13.52 13.27
C GLN A 318 -9.70 -12.58 14.23
N ILE A 319 -10.40 -11.99 15.20
CA ILE A 319 -9.79 -11.14 16.23
C ILE A 319 -8.88 -11.97 17.16
N GLU A 320 -9.32 -13.16 17.56
CA GLU A 320 -8.49 -14.07 18.35
C GLU A 320 -7.24 -14.52 17.59
N ILE A 321 -7.34 -14.72 16.27
CA ILE A 321 -6.18 -15.01 15.42
C ILE A 321 -5.22 -13.83 15.38
N PHE A 322 -5.73 -12.61 15.13
CA PHE A 322 -4.92 -11.40 15.04
C PHE A 322 -4.14 -11.12 16.32
N LEU A 323 -4.81 -11.29 17.47
CA LEU A 323 -4.29 -11.06 18.81
C LEU A 323 -3.66 -12.32 19.44
N SER A 324 -3.44 -13.37 18.66
CA SER A 324 -2.71 -14.55 19.11
C SER A 324 -1.21 -14.33 18.99
N SER A 325 -0.46 -14.68 20.04
CA SER A 325 1.01 -14.76 20.00
C SER A 325 1.53 -16.00 19.28
N ALA A 326 0.69 -17.02 19.10
CA ALA A 326 1.04 -18.22 18.35
C ALA A 326 1.06 -17.90 16.85
N GLN A 327 2.22 -18.01 16.22
CA GLN A 327 2.39 -17.83 14.78
C GLN A 327 1.60 -18.91 14.02
N LYS A 328 0.87 -18.49 13.00
CA LYS A 328 0.17 -19.39 12.08
C LYS A 328 0.93 -19.50 10.76
N GLU A 329 0.88 -20.68 10.17
CA GLU A 329 1.37 -20.90 8.81
C GLU A 329 0.36 -20.39 7.79
N TYR A 330 0.87 -19.79 6.72
CA TYR A 330 0.09 -19.25 5.60
C TYR A 330 0.74 -19.72 4.30
N THR A 331 -0.06 -20.08 3.29
CA THR A 331 0.46 -20.59 2.01
C THR A 331 0.61 -19.47 0.99
N GLY A 332 -0.46 -18.71 0.75
CA GLY A 332 -0.48 -17.58 -0.17
C GLY A 332 -1.82 -16.87 -0.19
N CYS A 333 -1.83 -15.62 -0.66
CA CYS A 333 -3.00 -14.75 -0.66
C CYS A 333 -4.14 -15.19 -1.59
N ASN A 334 -3.87 -16.08 -2.55
CA ASN A 334 -4.89 -16.72 -3.38
C ASN A 334 -5.63 -17.85 -2.65
N GLU A 335 -5.03 -18.41 -1.60
CA GLU A 335 -5.52 -19.62 -0.92
C GLU A 335 -6.05 -19.31 0.47
N MET A 336 -5.37 -18.43 1.22
CA MET A 336 -5.69 -18.15 2.61
C MET A 336 -5.53 -16.67 2.97
N THR A 337 -6.49 -16.14 3.74
CA THR A 337 -6.40 -14.81 4.34
C THR A 337 -5.53 -14.84 5.60
N ASN A 338 -4.48 -14.01 5.62
CA ASN A 338 -3.62 -13.87 6.79
C ASN A 338 -4.20 -12.89 7.81
N TYR A 339 -5.06 -13.37 8.72
CA TYR A 339 -5.60 -12.52 9.79
C TYR A 339 -4.59 -12.12 10.87
N GLN A 340 -3.35 -12.63 10.85
CA GLN A 340 -2.25 -12.09 11.66
C GLN A 340 -1.58 -10.88 11.00
N ASP A 341 -1.88 -10.60 9.74
CA ASP A 341 -1.38 -9.44 9.02
C ASP A 341 -2.18 -8.18 9.38
N THR A 342 -1.50 -7.13 9.84
CA THR A 342 -2.11 -5.82 10.12
C THR A 342 -2.73 -5.22 8.87
N HIS A 343 -2.18 -5.50 7.69
CA HIS A 343 -2.70 -5.02 6.42
C HIS A 343 -4.10 -5.59 6.13
N ILE A 344 -4.35 -6.84 6.54
CA ILE A 344 -5.64 -7.52 6.36
C ILE A 344 -6.67 -6.96 7.33
N ILE A 345 -6.30 -6.71 8.59
CA ILE A 345 -7.20 -6.06 9.57
C ILE A 345 -7.54 -4.63 9.13
N GLY A 346 -6.53 -3.87 8.68
CA GLY A 346 -6.70 -2.54 8.13
C GLY A 346 -7.64 -2.51 6.93
N ALA A 347 -7.53 -3.48 6.03
CA ALA A 347 -8.43 -3.59 4.88
C ALA A 347 -9.90 -3.84 5.26
N VAL A 348 -10.19 -4.55 6.36
CA VAL A 348 -11.57 -4.69 6.86
C VAL A 348 -12.09 -3.38 7.42
N LEU A 349 -11.28 -2.68 8.22
CA LEU A 349 -11.60 -1.36 8.78
C LEU A 349 -11.85 -0.34 7.65
N GLY A 350 -10.94 -0.25 6.68
CA GLY A 350 -11.06 0.62 5.53
C GLY A 350 -12.33 0.33 4.73
N ARG A 351 -12.64 -0.95 4.46
CA ARG A 351 -13.88 -1.33 3.79
C ARG A 351 -15.14 -0.84 4.51
N ALA A 352 -15.19 -0.98 5.84
CA ALA A 352 -16.34 -0.53 6.62
C ALA A 352 -16.50 1.01 6.57
N ILE A 353 -15.39 1.74 6.68
CA ILE A 353 -15.34 3.21 6.54
C ILE A 353 -15.84 3.64 5.16
N PHE A 354 -15.32 3.03 4.10
CA PHE A 354 -15.77 3.28 2.74
C PHE A 354 -17.28 3.08 2.61
N LYS A 355 -17.83 2.00 3.20
CA LYS A 355 -19.25 1.68 3.13
C LYS A 355 -20.15 2.74 3.77
N VAL A 356 -19.66 3.44 4.80
CA VAL A 356 -20.39 4.57 5.39
C VAL A 356 -20.51 5.71 4.38
N PHE A 357 -19.49 5.95 3.57
CA PHE A 357 -19.46 7.04 2.59
C PHE A 357 -20.04 6.70 1.20
N GLU A 358 -20.07 5.42 0.80
CA GLU A 358 -20.46 4.96 -0.55
C GLU A 358 -21.81 5.53 -1.03
N PHE A 359 -22.78 5.67 -0.13
CA PHE A 359 -24.13 6.17 -0.45
C PHE A 359 -24.39 7.60 0.02
N GLN A 360 -23.35 8.31 0.46
CA GLN A 360 -23.46 9.67 0.94
C GLN A 360 -23.07 10.62 -0.19
N ARG A 361 -23.88 11.65 -0.41
CA ARG A 361 -23.58 12.71 -1.38
C ARG A 361 -22.62 13.73 -0.74
N VAL A 362 -21.44 13.25 -0.36
CA VAL A 362 -20.41 14.03 0.33
C VAL A 362 -19.18 14.09 -0.57
N SER A 363 -18.57 15.26 -0.68
CA SER A 363 -17.36 15.45 -1.47
C SER A 363 -16.19 14.68 -0.85
N ASP A 364 -15.20 14.30 -1.66
CA ASP A 364 -14.01 13.63 -1.12
C ASP A 364 -13.24 14.52 -0.13
N GLN A 365 -13.25 15.84 -0.34
CA GLN A 365 -12.70 16.77 0.64
C GLN A 365 -13.36 16.60 2.01
N LYS A 366 -14.69 16.60 2.07
CA LYS A 366 -15.39 16.47 3.34
C LYS A 366 -15.21 15.07 3.96
N LYS A 367 -15.05 14.02 3.15
CA LYS A 367 -14.69 12.69 3.65
C LYS A 367 -13.29 12.69 4.28
N LEU A 368 -12.32 13.34 3.65
CA LEU A 368 -10.97 13.50 4.22
C LEU A 368 -11.00 14.31 5.51
N GLU A 369 -11.78 15.39 5.58
CA GLU A 369 -11.99 16.15 6.83
C GLU A 369 -12.55 15.25 7.94
N ILE A 370 -13.60 14.46 7.65
CA ILE A 370 -14.17 13.48 8.61
C ILE A 370 -13.13 12.44 9.06
N LEU A 371 -12.25 11.99 8.17
CA LEU A 371 -11.20 11.01 8.50
C LEU A 371 -10.13 11.61 9.41
N ILE A 372 -9.75 12.87 9.19
CA ILE A 372 -8.83 13.59 10.06
C ILE A 372 -9.48 13.81 11.43
N ASP A 373 -10.73 14.29 11.47
CA ASP A 373 -11.47 14.50 12.72
C ASP A 373 -11.64 13.21 13.51
N TRP A 374 -11.94 12.10 12.83
CA TRP A 374 -11.97 10.76 13.43
C TRP A 374 -10.62 10.39 14.03
N LEU A 375 -9.55 10.55 13.28
CA LEU A 375 -8.22 10.16 13.71
C LEU A 375 -7.78 10.97 14.93
N GLU A 376 -7.97 12.30 14.92
CA GLU A 376 -7.65 13.16 16.06
C GLU A 376 -8.43 12.76 17.32
N GLN A 377 -9.74 12.50 17.21
CA GLN A 377 -10.55 12.08 18.35
C GLN A 377 -10.18 10.68 18.85
N PHE A 378 -9.93 9.74 17.94
CA PHE A 378 -9.48 8.38 18.28
C PHE A 378 -8.14 8.42 19.03
N LEU A 379 -7.17 9.16 18.51
CA LEU A 379 -5.84 9.28 19.10
C LEU A 379 -5.87 9.94 20.49
N SER A 380 -6.77 10.91 20.70
CA SER A 380 -6.97 11.51 22.02
C SER A 380 -7.48 10.54 23.10
N LYS A 381 -8.13 9.44 22.69
CA LYS A 381 -8.72 8.43 23.59
C LYS A 381 -7.84 7.21 23.79
N VAL A 382 -6.91 6.94 22.86
CA VAL A 382 -6.10 5.72 22.85
C VAL A 382 -4.80 5.83 23.66
N ASN A 383 -4.39 7.05 24.04
CA ASN A 383 -3.07 7.30 24.64
C ASN A 383 -2.81 6.49 25.93
N ASP A 384 -3.84 6.22 26.72
CA ASP A 384 -3.74 5.46 27.99
C ASP A 384 -4.22 4.00 27.86
N GLU A 385 -4.56 3.55 26.65
CA GLU A 385 -5.07 2.20 26.44
C GLU A 385 -3.93 1.16 26.42
N THR A 386 -4.16 0.00 27.03
CA THR A 386 -3.20 -1.11 27.09
C THR A 386 -3.72 -2.40 26.46
N ASP A 387 -5.03 -2.52 26.23
CA ASP A 387 -5.67 -3.65 25.56
C ASP A 387 -5.78 -3.38 24.04
N PRO A 388 -5.03 -4.12 23.18
CA PRO A 388 -5.11 -3.95 21.73
C PRO A 388 -6.50 -4.22 21.16
N LYS A 389 -7.34 -5.05 21.81
CA LYS A 389 -8.71 -5.25 21.37
C LYS A 389 -9.56 -4.01 21.62
N LEU A 390 -9.35 -3.33 22.74
CA LEU A 390 -10.05 -2.09 23.08
C LEU A 390 -9.62 -0.95 22.16
N VAL A 391 -8.35 -0.89 21.76
CA VAL A 391 -7.86 0.02 20.70
C VAL A 391 -8.65 -0.14 19.39
N LEU A 392 -8.80 -1.38 18.89
CA LEU A 392 -9.60 -1.64 17.68
C LEU A 392 -11.06 -1.24 17.87
N LYS A 393 -11.63 -1.50 19.05
CA LYS A 393 -13.00 -1.10 19.38
C LYS A 393 -13.17 0.42 19.38
N LEU A 394 -12.24 1.15 20.01
CA LEU A 394 -12.24 2.61 20.02
C LEU A 394 -12.14 3.18 18.60
N ALA A 395 -11.29 2.62 17.74
CA ALA A 395 -11.18 3.05 16.35
C ALA A 395 -12.53 2.92 15.60
N VAL A 396 -13.22 1.79 15.79
CA VAL A 396 -14.53 1.52 15.16
C VAL A 396 -15.62 2.45 15.70
N ASP A 397 -15.75 2.53 17.02
CA ASP A 397 -16.83 3.31 17.64
C ASP A 397 -16.61 4.81 17.39
N GLU A 398 -15.36 5.30 17.46
CA GLU A 398 -15.06 6.72 17.27
C GLU A 398 -15.35 7.17 15.84
N PHE A 399 -15.00 6.35 14.84
CA PHE A 399 -15.32 6.69 13.46
C PHE A 399 -16.83 6.87 13.28
N TYR A 400 -17.63 5.99 13.87
CA TYR A 400 -19.08 6.09 13.81
C TYR A 400 -19.58 7.36 14.50
N GLU A 401 -19.04 7.70 15.68
CA GLU A 401 -19.42 8.90 16.43
C GLU A 401 -19.09 10.20 15.70
N VAL A 402 -17.96 10.27 15.00
CA VAL A 402 -17.62 11.42 14.16
C VAL A 402 -18.48 11.44 12.89
N ALA A 403 -18.57 10.32 12.19
CA ALA A 403 -19.33 10.25 10.94
C ALA A 403 -20.81 10.60 11.13
N LYS A 404 -21.45 10.18 12.23
CA LYS A 404 -22.88 10.48 12.46
C LYS A 404 -23.17 11.97 12.72
N GLN A 405 -22.17 12.74 13.14
CA GLN A 405 -22.30 14.20 13.32
C GLN A 405 -22.28 14.92 11.98
N GLU A 406 -21.55 14.37 11.01
CA GLU A 406 -21.25 15.01 9.73
C GLU A 406 -22.11 14.50 8.57
N VAL A 407 -22.58 13.25 8.66
CA VAL A 407 -23.40 12.61 7.63
C VAL A 407 -24.60 11.88 8.25
N ARG A 408 -25.70 11.80 7.48
CA ARG A 408 -26.89 11.07 7.94
C ARG A 408 -26.63 9.57 7.93
N ILE A 409 -26.55 8.98 9.11
CA ILE A 409 -26.49 7.52 9.32
C ILE A 409 -27.81 7.04 9.91
N ASP A 410 -28.63 6.40 9.08
CA ASP A 410 -29.86 5.74 9.55
C ASP A 410 -29.54 4.41 10.26
N PRO A 411 -30.51 3.82 10.99
CA PRO A 411 -30.28 2.57 11.71
C PRO A 411 -29.79 1.43 10.83
N LEU A 412 -30.23 1.33 9.56
CA LEU A 412 -29.78 0.30 8.64
C LEU A 412 -28.31 0.48 8.26
N ARG A 413 -27.87 1.73 8.02
CA ARG A 413 -26.46 2.04 7.75
C ARG A 413 -25.59 1.80 8.97
N CYS A 414 -26.07 2.14 10.17
CA CYS A 414 -25.39 1.79 11.41
C CYS A 414 -25.20 0.28 11.55
N ILE A 415 -26.27 -0.52 11.38
CA ILE A 415 -26.20 -1.98 11.46
C ILE A 415 -25.22 -2.53 10.43
N LYS A 416 -25.22 -1.99 9.20
CA LYS A 416 -24.27 -2.39 8.16
C LYS A 416 -22.83 -2.10 8.55
N TYR A 417 -22.56 -0.92 9.11
CA TYR A 417 -21.22 -0.55 9.59
C TYR A 417 -20.73 -1.54 10.66
N TYR A 418 -21.50 -1.74 11.73
CA TYR A 418 -21.12 -2.64 12.81
C TYR A 418 -21.14 -4.13 12.41
N SER A 419 -21.84 -4.50 11.32
CA SER A 419 -21.80 -5.88 10.80
C SER A 419 -20.42 -6.30 10.26
N HIS A 420 -19.49 -5.35 10.05
CA HIS A 420 -18.09 -5.66 9.75
C HIS A 420 -17.28 -6.09 10.98
N PHE A 421 -17.77 -5.84 12.20
CA PHE A 421 -17.01 -6.00 13.45
C PHE A 421 -17.69 -6.81 14.57
N PRO A 422 -18.38 -7.94 14.28
CA PRO A 422 -19.10 -8.69 15.30
C PRO A 422 -18.19 -9.28 16.40
N GLY A 423 -16.87 -9.39 16.18
CA GLY A 423 -15.90 -9.82 17.18
C GLY A 423 -15.38 -8.71 18.12
N ILE A 424 -15.60 -7.44 17.77
CA ILE A 424 -15.04 -6.27 18.46
C ILE A 424 -16.11 -5.53 19.26
N THR A 425 -17.27 -5.28 18.65
CA THR A 425 -18.30 -4.39 19.21
C THR A 425 -19.70 -5.00 19.04
N ARG A 426 -20.61 -4.65 19.97
CA ARG A 426 -22.02 -5.06 19.90
C ARG A 426 -22.81 -3.86 19.38
N ASN A 427 -23.71 -4.09 18.41
CA ASN A 427 -24.51 -3.08 17.72
C ASN A 427 -24.99 -1.95 18.66
N GLY A 428 -24.45 -0.74 18.49
CA GLY A 428 -24.85 0.48 19.21
C GLY A 428 -25.93 1.29 18.48
N CYS A 429 -26.71 0.65 17.61
CA CYS A 429 -27.59 1.33 16.65
C CYS A 429 -29.00 1.67 17.18
N TYR A 430 -29.24 1.51 18.48
CA TYR A 430 -30.56 1.63 19.12
C TYR A 430 -30.56 2.66 20.22
#